data_AF-Q2SHP4-F1
#
_entry.id   AF-Q2SHP4-F1
#
_cell.length_a   1.000
_cell.length_b   1.000
_cell.length_c   1.000
_cell.angle_alpha   90.00
_cell.angle_beta   90.00
_cell.angle_gamma   90.00
#
_symmetry.space_group_name_H-M   'P 1'
#
loop_
_entity.id
_entity.type
_entity.pdbx_description
1 polymer ?
#
loop_
_entity_poly.entity_id
_entity_poly.type
_entity_poly.pdbx_seq_one_letter_code
_entity_poly.pdbx_strand_id
1 'polypeptide(L)'
;MDKTACLKYHSLKMLMTLDLNKALELLATEYGDSFSLDIVLMTDAERERCMDVSEDVVIIKERFWMFEKEDGGGLIRREDLEKRIINEGCK
;
A
#
# COMPACT_ATOMS: atom_id res chain seq x y z
N MET A 1 -18.58 -4.22 -8.67
CA MET A 1 -17.41 -5.12 -8.53
C MET A 1 -16.63 -4.59 -7.37
N ASP A 2 -16.46 -5.40 -6.32
CA ASP A 2 -15.82 -4.95 -5.08
C ASP A 2 -14.31 -4.79 -5.31
N LYS A 3 -13.86 -3.54 -5.39
CA LYS A 3 -12.43 -3.25 -5.44
C LYS A 3 -11.83 -3.50 -4.06
N THR A 4 -10.85 -4.40 -4.01
CA THR A 4 -10.15 -4.74 -2.77
C THR A 4 -8.80 -4.04 -2.73
N ALA A 5 -8.66 -3.11 -1.78
CA ALA A 5 -7.39 -2.47 -1.46
C ALA A 5 -6.74 -3.20 -0.28
N CYS A 6 -5.41 -3.29 -0.29
CA CYS A 6 -4.64 -3.86 0.80
C CYS A 6 -3.53 -2.88 1.22
N LEU A 7 -3.53 -2.47 2.49
CA LEU A 7 -2.46 -1.69 3.10
C LEU A 7 -1.54 -2.64 3.88
N LYS A 8 -0.28 -2.74 3.44
CA LYS A 8 0.75 -3.48 4.15
C LYS A 8 1.59 -2.52 4.99
N TYR A 9 1.71 -2.76 6.29
CA TYR A 9 2.49 -1.91 7.21
C TYR A 9 3.81 -2.55 7.62
N HIS A 10 4.85 -1.72 7.74
CA HIS A 10 6.16 -2.18 8.17
C HIS A 10 6.15 -2.81 9.56
N SER A 11 5.40 -2.24 10.52
CA SER A 11 5.28 -2.81 11.86
C SER A 11 3.97 -2.41 12.52
N LEU A 12 3.58 -3.16 13.56
CA LEU A 12 2.40 -2.84 14.36
C LEU A 12 2.49 -1.42 14.96
N LYS A 13 3.68 -1.00 15.41
CA LYS A 13 3.89 0.34 15.96
C LYS A 13 3.57 1.43 14.93
N MET A 14 3.90 1.21 13.65
CA MET A 14 3.57 2.14 12.58
C MET A 14 2.10 2.09 12.21
N LEU A 15 1.48 0.91 12.23
CA LEU A 15 0.03 0.79 12.03
C LEU A 15 -0.75 1.62 13.05
N MET A 16 -0.30 1.67 14.31
CA MET A 16 -0.93 2.50 15.34
C MET A 16 -0.89 4.02 15.05
N THR A 17 -0.12 4.45 14.05
CA THR A 17 -0.08 5.85 13.59
C THR A 17 -1.05 6.13 12.43
N LEU A 18 -1.74 5.11 11.92
CA LEU A 18 -2.74 5.26 10.86
C LEU A 18 -3.96 6.01 11.38
N ASP A 19 -4.30 7.10 10.70
CA ASP A 19 -5.63 7.69 10.79
C ASP A 19 -6.60 6.89 9.91
N LEU A 20 -7.35 5.98 10.53
CA LEU A 20 -8.29 5.12 9.83
C LEU A 20 -9.42 5.92 9.16
N ASN A 21 -9.88 7.01 9.78
CA ASN A 21 -10.93 7.84 9.19
C ASN A 21 -10.43 8.49 7.91
N LYS A 22 -9.20 9.02 7.94
CA LYS A 22 -8.61 9.61 6.72
C LYS A 22 -8.40 8.57 5.63
N ALA A 23 -7.97 7.36 5.98
CA ALA A 23 -7.81 6.27 5.03
C ALA A 23 -9.15 5.88 4.36
N LEU A 24 -10.22 5.73 5.16
CA LEU A 24 -11.56 5.42 4.64
C LEU A 24 -12.12 6.55 3.77
N GLU A 25 -11.93 7.81 4.15
CA GLU A 25 -12.34 8.98 3.35
C GLU A 25 -11.69 8.95 1.95
N LEU A 26 -10.39 8.67 1.89
CA LEU A 26 -9.65 8.58 0.62
C LEU A 26 -10.15 7.42 -0.24
N LEU A 27 -10.36 6.24 0.34
CA LEU A 27 -10.87 5.07 -0.38
C LEU A 27 -12.30 5.29 -0.88
N ALA A 28 -13.17 5.89 -0.07
CA ALA A 28 -14.53 6.22 -0.47
C ALA A 28 -14.56 7.27 -1.59
N THR A 29 -13.64 8.23 -1.57
CA THR A 29 -13.49 9.22 -2.66
C THR A 29 -13.10 8.55 -3.98
N GLU A 30 -12.22 7.55 -3.93
CA GLU A 30 -11.71 6.87 -5.12
C GLU A 30 -12.66 5.78 -5.67
N TYR A 31 -13.28 5.00 -4.78
CA TYR A 31 -14.02 3.79 -5.15
C TYR A 31 -15.52 3.85 -4.84
N GLY A 32 -16.01 4.95 -4.26
CA GLY A 32 -17.38 5.05 -3.75
C GLY A 32 -17.61 4.12 -2.56
N ASP A 33 -18.85 3.66 -2.38
CA ASP A 33 -19.25 2.83 -1.23
C ASP A 33 -18.96 1.32 -1.40
N SER A 34 -18.37 0.90 -2.53
CA SER A 34 -18.14 -0.51 -2.89
C SER A 34 -16.64 -0.83 -2.85
N PHE A 35 -16.07 -0.86 -1.65
CA PHE A 35 -14.69 -1.28 -1.44
C PHE A 35 -14.52 -2.15 -0.20
N SER A 36 -13.44 -2.93 -0.19
CA SER A 36 -12.94 -3.61 0.99
C SER A 36 -11.49 -3.20 1.23
N LEU A 37 -11.13 -3.01 2.50
CA LEU A 37 -9.77 -2.67 2.92
C LEU A 37 -9.20 -3.78 3.81
N ASP A 38 -8.18 -4.46 3.31
CA ASP A 38 -7.36 -5.38 4.11
C ASP A 38 -6.15 -4.63 4.69
N ILE A 39 -5.91 -4.75 5.99
CA ILE A 39 -4.73 -4.21 6.66
C ILE A 39 -3.90 -5.37 7.18
N VAL A 40 -2.66 -5.49 6.70
CA VAL A 40 -1.76 -6.59 7.06
C VAL A 40 -0.35 -6.08 7.34
N LEU A 41 0.46 -6.91 7.99
CA LEU A 41 1.89 -6.61 8.17
C LEU A 41 2.69 -7.03 6.93
N MET A 42 3.72 -6.24 6.62
CA MET A 42 4.74 -6.59 5.63
C MET A 42 5.47 -7.86 6.07
N THR A 43 5.78 -8.73 5.10
CA THR A 43 6.71 -9.85 5.27
C THR A 43 8.13 -9.35 5.52
N ASP A 44 9.00 -10.22 6.04
CA ASP A 44 10.39 -9.87 6.37
C ASP A 44 11.14 -9.31 5.15
N ALA A 45 10.97 -9.96 3.99
CA ALA A 45 11.57 -9.52 2.73
C ALA A 45 11.02 -8.18 2.22
N GLU A 46 9.75 -7.86 2.49
CA GLU A 46 9.17 -6.55 2.16
C GLU A 46 9.73 -5.47 3.10
N ARG A 47 9.82 -5.77 4.41
CA ARG A 47 10.38 -4.84 5.39
C ARG A 47 11.82 -4.48 5.08
N GLU A 48 12.66 -5.46 4.72
CA GLU A 48 14.05 -5.21 4.32
C GLU A 48 14.16 -4.22 3.16
N ARG A 49 13.24 -4.27 2.18
CA ARG A 49 13.20 -3.32 1.06
C ARG A 49 12.79 -1.91 1.47
N CYS A 50 12.03 -1.79 2.55
CA CYS A 50 11.60 -0.51 3.13
C CYS A 50 12.63 0.08 4.10
N MET A 51 13.75 -0.60 4.37
CA MET A 51 14.76 -0.15 5.33
C MET A 51 16.06 0.23 4.65
N ASP A 52 16.74 1.22 5.20
CA ASP A 52 18.18 1.44 5.05
C ASP A 52 18.85 1.20 6.40
N VAL A 53 19.97 0.50 6.40
CA VAL A 53 20.75 0.29 7.62
C VAL A 53 22.09 0.98 7.42
N SER A 54 22.30 2.06 8.15
CA SER A 54 23.57 2.78 8.18
C SER A 54 24.15 2.70 9.57
N GLU A 55 25.25 1.95 9.72
CA GLU A 55 25.87 1.68 11.02
C GLU A 55 24.84 1.07 11.99
N ASP A 56 24.57 1.73 13.12
CA ASP A 56 23.62 1.30 14.15
C ASP A 56 22.22 1.91 13.98
N VAL A 57 21.99 2.69 12.92
CA VAL A 57 20.72 3.38 12.67
C VAL A 57 19.95 2.71 11.54
N VAL A 58 18.73 2.27 11.85
CA VAL A 58 17.77 1.78 10.86
C VAL A 58 16.85 2.92 10.45
N ILE A 59 16.91 3.29 9.17
CA ILE A 59 16.02 4.28 8.55
C ILE A 59 14.93 3.53 7.80
N ILE A 60 13.67 3.76 8.17
CA ILE A 60 12.52 3.20 7.44
C ILE A 60 12.11 4.20 6.37
N LYS A 61 12.39 3.86 5.11
CA LYS A 61 12.08 4.67 3.92
C LYS A 61 10.58 4.78 3.69
N GLU A 62 9.87 3.67 3.88
CA GLU A 62 8.43 3.57 3.61
C GLU A 62 7.72 2.88 4.77
N ARG A 63 6.71 3.54 5.33
CA ARG A 63 5.97 3.02 6.50
C ARG A 63 4.91 1.99 6.12
N PHE A 64 4.32 2.16 4.94
CA PHE A 64 3.29 1.31 4.40
C PHE A 64 3.39 1.24 2.88
N TRP A 65 2.83 0.18 2.30
CA TRP A 65 2.59 0.02 0.87
C TRP A 65 1.10 -0.20 0.62
N MET A 66 0.61 0.33 -0.49
CA MET A 66 -0.75 0.10 -0.95
C MET A 66 -0.73 -0.86 -2.15
N PHE A 67 -1.57 -1.88 -2.08
CA PHE A 67 -1.79 -2.87 -3.11
C PHE A 67 -3.27 -2.84 -3.53
N GLU A 68 -3.50 -3.10 -4.80
CA GLU A 68 -4.83 -3.31 -5.36
C GLU A 68 -4.93 -4.73 -5.91
N LYS A 69 -6.09 -5.35 -5.73
CA LYS A 69 -6.42 -6.61 -6.39
C LYS A 69 -7.11 -6.31 -7.71
N GLU A 70 -6.48 -6.67 -8.82
CA GLU A 70 -7.15 -6.64 -10.13
C GLU A 70 -8.21 -7.75 -10.21
N ASP A 71 -9.27 -7.51 -10.99
CA ASP A 71 -10.34 -8.49 -11.19
C ASP A 71 -9.80 -9.78 -11.82
N GLY A 72 -9.85 -10.88 -11.05
CA GLY A 72 -9.29 -12.17 -11.47
C GLY A 72 -7.75 -12.23 -11.45
N GLY A 73 -7.08 -11.18 -10.97
CA GLY A 73 -5.63 -11.04 -10.92
C GLY A 73 -5.03 -11.16 -9.51
N GLY A 74 -3.71 -11.06 -9.44
CA GLY A 74 -2.95 -10.97 -8.20
C GLY A 74 -2.99 -9.58 -7.56
N LEU A 75 -2.48 -9.46 -6.34
CA LEU A 75 -2.24 -8.16 -5.70
C LEU A 75 -1.07 -7.45 -6.38
N ILE A 76 -1.29 -6.21 -6.85
CA ILE A 76 -0.27 -5.37 -7.49
C ILE A 76 -0.09 -4.10 -6.66
N ARG A 77 1.14 -3.66 -6.46
CA ARG A 77 1.44 -2.42 -5.74
C ARG A 77 0.90 -1.23 -6.55
N ARG A 78 0.16 -0.32 -5.91
CA ARG A 78 -0.44 0.87 -6.55
C ARG A 78 0.61 1.69 -7.31
N GLU A 79 1.77 1.91 -6.72
CA GLU A 79 2.87 2.65 -7.36
C GLU A 79 3.32 2.01 -8.69
N ASP A 80 3.29 0.68 -8.79
CA ASP A 80 3.66 -0.02 -10.02
C ASP A 80 2.56 0.12 -11.09
N LEU A 81 1.29 0.18 -10.68
CA LEU A 81 0.17 0.50 -11.58
C LEU A 81 0.28 1.93 -12.12
N GLU A 82 0.56 2.90 -11.25
CA GLU A 82 0.73 4.30 -11.62
C GLU A 82 1.87 4.49 -12.63
N LYS A 83 3.01 3.81 -12.42
CA LYS A 83 4.12 3.78 -13.38
C LYS A 83 3.72 3.21 -14.74
N ARG A 84 2.88 2.17 -14.78
CA ARG A 84 2.39 1.58 -16.04
C ARG A 84 1.49 2.56 -16.80
N ILE A 85 0.55 3.22 -16.12
CA ILE A 85 -0.36 4.19 -16.73
C ILE A 85 0.42 5.36 -17.35
N ILE A 86 1.43 5.88 -16.66
CA ILE A 86 2.29 6.96 -17.18
C ILE A 86 2.99 6.52 -18.47
N ASN A 87 3.52 5.29 -18.51
CA ASN A 87 4.21 4.78 -19.69
C ASN A 87 3.27 4.49 -20.87
N GLU A 88 2.01 4.12 -20.61
CA GLU A 88 1.01 3.85 -21.64
C GLU A 88 0.33 5.12 -22.17
N GLY A 89 0.12 6.14 -21.32
CA GLY A 89 -0.44 7.44 -21.70
C GLY A 89 0.51 8.38 -22.44
N CYS A 90 1.81 8.05 -22.49
CA CYS A 90 2.83 8.77 -23.27
C CYS A 90 3.11 8.15 -24.66
N LYS A 91 2.25 7.25 -25.15
CA LYS A 91 2.29 6.74 -26.53
C LYS A 91 1.24 7.37 -27.43
#